data_AF-A0A5C6YTZ6-F1
#
_entry.id   AF-A0A5C6YTZ6-F1
#
_cell.length_a   1.000
_cell.length_b   1.000
_cell.length_c   1.000
_cell.angle_alpha   90.00
_cell.angle_beta   90.00
_cell.angle_gamma   90.00
#
_symmetry.space_group_name_H-M   'P 1'
#
loop_
_entity.id
_entity.type
_entity.pdbx_description
1 polymer ?
#
loop_
_entity_poly.entity_id
_entity_poly.type
_entity_poly.pdbx_seq_one_letter_code
_entity_poly.pdbx_strand_id
1 'polypeptide(L)'
;MTHPWRFFRAGGADQARIDTAGDLLHLRDLDQKRWVALACPTRGLEFDERTLDLIDLDRDGRIRAPELIAACEWVGARLKDWQPLLRGESRLAVASLSDTEEGRALAEELQRTLALAGQAAPAERSDIGLDEIRERQSHLVAERHNGDGIVSVAAFEDAGDRALAQAIADVLGAVADAGGEPGIDETRIQAFFDQAAAVLAWHTEGEADCAGRRA
;
A
#
# COMPACT_ATOMS: atom_id res chain seq x y z
N MET A 1 22.17 -15.24 -20.36
CA MET A 1 23.54 -14.73 -20.57
C MET A 1 23.84 -13.79 -19.41
N THR A 2 25.07 -13.75 -18.90
CA THR A 2 25.45 -12.88 -17.78
C THR A 2 25.45 -11.41 -18.20
N HIS A 3 24.86 -10.52 -17.39
CA HIS A 3 24.83 -9.08 -17.65
C HIS A 3 26.24 -8.47 -17.69
N PRO A 4 26.62 -7.72 -18.74
CA PRO A 4 27.97 -7.17 -18.88
C PRO A 4 28.15 -5.89 -18.04
N TRP A 5 28.45 -6.08 -16.75
CA TRP A 5 28.71 -4.97 -15.83
C TRP A 5 29.88 -4.08 -16.26
N ARG A 6 29.65 -2.77 -16.26
CA ARG A 6 30.70 -1.76 -16.43
C ARG A 6 31.10 -1.20 -15.08
N PHE A 7 32.38 -0.90 -14.94
CA PHE A 7 32.95 -0.36 -13.70
C PHE A 7 33.72 0.92 -13.98
N PHE A 8 33.76 1.81 -13.00
CA PHE A 8 34.61 2.99 -13.00
C PHE A 8 35.34 3.08 -11.65
N ARG A 9 36.48 3.76 -11.64
CA ARG A 9 37.27 3.93 -10.42
C ARG A 9 36.98 5.27 -9.77
N ALA A 10 36.55 5.23 -8.51
CA ALA A 10 36.33 6.43 -7.69
C ALA A 10 36.56 6.09 -6.20
N GLY A 11 37.14 7.02 -5.45
CA GLY A 11 37.42 6.82 -4.03
C GLY A 11 38.36 5.65 -3.71
N GLY A 12 39.23 5.27 -4.67
CA GLY A 12 40.16 4.14 -4.51
C GLY A 12 39.56 2.75 -4.73
N ALA A 13 38.28 2.64 -5.11
CA ALA A 13 37.59 1.38 -5.38
C ALA A 13 36.99 1.36 -6.79
N ASP A 14 36.77 0.14 -7.31
CA ASP A 14 36.02 -0.06 -8.55
C ASP A 14 34.53 -0.14 -8.21
N GLN A 15 33.74 0.78 -8.75
CA GLN A 15 32.31 0.94 -8.50
C GLN A 15 31.52 0.55 -9.74
N ALA A 16 30.40 -0.15 -9.56
CA ALA A 16 29.50 -0.49 -10.66
C ALA A 16 28.91 0.78 -11.28
N ARG A 17 28.93 0.89 -12.61
CA ARG A 17 28.27 1.97 -13.33
C ARG A 17 26.83 1.56 -13.59
N ILE A 18 25.89 2.35 -13.07
CA ILE A 18 24.45 2.20 -13.29
C ILE A 18 23.99 3.37 -14.16
N ASP A 19 23.75 3.14 -15.44
CA ASP A 19 23.29 4.17 -16.38
C ASP A 19 22.21 3.66 -17.34
N THR A 20 21.90 2.36 -17.33
CA THR A 20 20.84 1.75 -18.15
C THR A 20 19.81 1.01 -17.31
N ALA A 21 18.64 0.77 -17.92
CA ALA A 21 17.58 -0.05 -17.33
C ALA A 21 18.06 -1.49 -17.11
N GLY A 22 18.90 -1.99 -18.01
CA GLY A 22 19.50 -3.31 -17.89
C GLY A 22 20.34 -3.47 -16.62
N ASP A 23 21.06 -2.43 -16.21
CA ASP A 23 21.85 -2.45 -14.98
C ASP A 23 20.97 -2.57 -13.73
N LEU A 24 19.83 -1.87 -13.69
CA LEU A 24 18.86 -1.95 -12.58
C LEU A 24 18.14 -3.29 -12.55
N LEU A 25 17.73 -3.80 -13.71
CA LEU A 25 17.04 -5.10 -13.82
C LEU A 25 17.92 -6.28 -13.40
N HIS A 26 19.23 -6.20 -13.61
CA HIS A 26 20.18 -7.24 -13.21
C HIS A 26 20.86 -6.93 -11.88
N LEU A 27 20.43 -5.91 -11.13
CA LEU A 27 21.10 -5.47 -9.90
C LEU A 27 21.27 -6.59 -8.86
N ARG A 28 20.33 -7.55 -8.81
CA ARG A 28 20.42 -8.76 -7.99
C ARG A 28 21.66 -9.61 -8.27
N ASP A 29 22.13 -9.62 -9.51
CA ASP A 29 23.28 -10.42 -9.95
C ASP A 29 24.62 -9.71 -9.69
N LEU A 30 24.60 -8.45 -9.21
CA LEU A 30 25.81 -7.74 -8.84
C LEU A 30 26.39 -8.32 -7.54
N ASP A 31 27.63 -8.77 -7.57
CA ASP A 31 28.34 -9.23 -6.37
C ASP A 31 28.32 -8.14 -5.29
N GLN A 32 27.76 -8.48 -4.13
CA GLN A 32 27.60 -7.58 -2.99
C GLN A 32 28.93 -6.92 -2.55
N LYS A 33 30.08 -7.58 -2.79
CA LYS A 33 31.42 -7.04 -2.50
C LYS A 33 31.77 -5.80 -3.33
N ARG A 34 31.03 -5.54 -4.42
CA ARG A 34 31.20 -4.38 -5.29
C ARG A 34 30.32 -3.19 -4.91
N TRP A 35 29.53 -3.32 -3.84
CA TRP A 35 28.74 -2.21 -3.31
C TRP A 35 29.60 -1.32 -2.44
N VAL A 36 29.54 -0.01 -2.70
CA VAL A 36 30.37 0.99 -2.02
C VAL A 36 29.84 1.30 -0.62
N ALA A 37 28.52 1.23 -0.44
CA ALA A 37 27.85 1.52 0.81
C ALA A 37 27.05 0.29 1.27
N LEU A 38 27.08 0.03 2.58
CA LEU A 38 26.27 -1.02 3.21
C LEU A 38 24.83 -0.56 3.46
N ALA A 39 24.61 0.75 3.56
CA ALA A 39 23.31 1.35 3.77
C ALA A 39 23.30 2.81 3.30
N CYS A 40 22.15 3.29 2.83
CA CYS A 40 21.90 4.66 2.38
C CYS A 40 20.84 5.31 3.30
N PRO A 41 21.09 6.47 3.92
CA PRO A 41 20.09 7.11 4.78
C PRO A 41 18.87 7.56 3.96
N THR A 42 17.67 7.50 4.55
CA THR A 42 16.44 7.98 3.89
C THR A 42 16.24 9.51 4.00
N ARG A 43 17.16 10.21 4.68
CA ARG A 43 17.08 11.65 4.98
C ARG A 43 18.39 12.36 4.68
N GLY A 44 18.31 13.65 4.34
CA GLY A 44 19.48 14.49 4.06
C GLY A 44 20.14 14.21 2.72
N LEU A 45 19.41 13.58 1.79
CA LEU A 45 19.80 13.40 0.40
C LEU A 45 19.05 14.41 -0.47
N GLU A 46 19.62 14.78 -1.61
CA GLU A 46 18.92 15.54 -2.66
C GLU A 46 18.01 14.59 -3.45
N PHE A 47 17.04 13.98 -2.76
CA PHE A 47 16.09 13.01 -3.29
C PHE A 47 14.75 13.11 -2.52
N ASP A 48 13.65 12.70 -3.15
CA ASP A 48 12.33 12.70 -2.51
C ASP A 48 12.27 11.70 -1.35
N GLU A 49 12.14 12.22 -0.12
CA GLU A 49 12.16 11.40 1.11
C GLU A 49 11.01 10.39 1.15
N ARG A 50 9.83 10.73 0.61
CA ARG A 50 8.68 9.83 0.57
C ARG A 50 8.94 8.61 -0.31
N THR A 51 9.64 8.79 -1.43
CA THR A 51 10.07 7.68 -2.28
C THR A 51 11.08 6.78 -1.56
N LEU A 52 12.00 7.36 -0.78
CA LEU A 52 12.93 6.57 0.04
C LEU A 52 12.21 5.78 1.13
N ASP A 53 11.19 6.36 1.76
CA ASP A 53 10.35 5.66 2.75
C ASP A 53 9.55 4.48 2.16
N LEU A 54 9.25 4.50 0.86
CA LEU A 54 8.62 3.36 0.18
C LEU A 54 9.61 2.21 -0.09
N ILE A 55 10.91 2.51 -0.12
CA ILE A 55 11.97 1.52 -0.33
C ILE A 55 12.45 0.95 1.01
N ASP A 56 12.45 1.76 2.08
CA ASP A 56 12.77 1.36 3.46
C ASP A 56 11.66 0.47 4.05
N LEU A 57 11.79 -0.84 3.83
CA LEU A 57 10.74 -1.82 4.16
C LEU A 57 10.65 -2.09 5.65
N ASP A 58 11.77 -2.00 6.38
CA ASP A 58 11.80 -2.20 7.84
C ASP A 58 11.64 -0.91 8.64
N ARG A 59 11.65 0.25 7.97
CA ARG A 59 11.46 1.60 8.53
C ARG A 59 12.54 1.98 9.54
N ASP A 60 13.77 1.50 9.37
CA ASP A 60 14.93 1.85 10.20
C ASP A 60 15.60 3.19 9.80
N GLY A 61 15.12 3.81 8.72
CA GLY A 61 15.66 5.04 8.14
C GLY A 61 16.88 4.81 7.25
N ARG A 62 17.15 3.57 6.83
CA ARG A 62 18.32 3.19 6.03
C ARG A 62 17.99 2.10 5.01
N ILE A 63 18.16 2.44 3.74
CA ILE A 63 17.99 1.50 2.63
C ILE A 63 19.26 0.65 2.45
N ARG A 64 19.09 -0.67 2.43
CA ARG A 64 20.14 -1.66 2.18
C ARG A 64 19.96 -2.32 0.81
N ALA A 65 20.98 -3.08 0.39
CA ALA A 65 20.97 -3.73 -0.92
C ALA A 65 19.73 -4.62 -1.18
N PRO A 66 19.25 -5.47 -0.24
CA PRO A 66 18.06 -6.28 -0.46
C PRO A 66 16.81 -5.46 -0.77
N GLU A 67 16.65 -4.31 -0.13
CA GLU A 67 15.50 -3.41 -0.30
C GLU A 67 15.56 -2.68 -1.63
N LEU A 68 16.75 -2.18 -2.02
CA LEU A 68 16.94 -1.56 -3.33
C LEU A 68 16.74 -2.58 -4.47
N ILE A 69 17.22 -3.81 -4.29
CA ILE A 69 16.96 -4.91 -5.22
C ILE A 69 15.47 -5.18 -5.29
N ALA A 70 14.77 -5.30 -4.16
CA ALA A 70 13.32 -5.53 -4.12
C ALA A 70 12.54 -4.41 -4.82
N ALA A 71 12.95 -3.15 -4.67
CA ALA A 71 12.36 -2.03 -5.38
C ALA A 71 12.56 -2.14 -6.91
N CYS A 72 13.76 -2.46 -7.38
CA CYS A 72 14.03 -2.72 -8.80
C CYS A 72 13.19 -3.91 -9.32
N GLU A 73 13.07 -4.93 -8.49
CA GLU A 73 12.15 -6.06 -8.55
C GLU A 73 10.73 -5.69 -8.95
N TRP A 74 10.19 -4.92 -8.04
CA TRP A 74 8.83 -4.45 -8.04
C TRP A 74 8.54 -3.60 -9.28
N VAL A 75 9.46 -2.70 -9.63
CA VAL A 75 9.37 -1.87 -10.85
C VAL A 75 9.44 -2.75 -12.09
N GLY A 76 10.34 -3.74 -12.14
CA GLY A 76 10.55 -4.61 -13.30
C GLY A 76 9.38 -5.53 -13.61
N ALA A 77 8.63 -5.94 -12.61
CA ALA A 77 7.39 -6.69 -12.79
C ALA A 77 6.25 -5.83 -13.37
N ARG A 78 6.37 -4.49 -13.30
CA ARG A 78 5.29 -3.54 -13.62
C ARG A 78 5.58 -2.68 -14.84
N LEU A 79 6.84 -2.39 -15.13
CA LEU A 79 7.27 -1.58 -16.27
C LEU A 79 7.99 -2.42 -17.32
N LYS A 80 7.56 -2.26 -18.59
CA LYS A 80 8.31 -2.75 -19.75
C LYS A 80 9.29 -1.72 -20.30
N ASP A 81 9.01 -0.43 -20.08
CA ASP A 81 9.91 0.67 -20.43
C ASP A 81 10.31 1.47 -19.19
N TRP A 82 11.61 1.45 -18.90
CA TRP A 82 12.24 2.13 -17.76
C TRP A 82 12.88 3.45 -18.16
N GLN A 83 12.95 3.78 -19.46
CA GLN A 83 13.61 5.00 -19.93
C GLN A 83 13.03 6.28 -19.30
N PRO A 84 11.71 6.43 -19.09
CA PRO A 84 11.17 7.60 -18.41
C PRO A 84 11.71 7.75 -16.97
N LEU A 85 11.84 6.64 -16.24
CA LEU A 85 12.41 6.63 -14.89
C LEU A 85 13.87 7.10 -14.91
N LEU A 86 14.68 6.60 -15.84
CA LEU A 86 16.10 6.97 -15.98
C LEU A 86 16.31 8.43 -16.42
N ARG A 87 15.34 9.00 -17.14
CA ARG A 87 15.34 10.41 -17.54
C ARG A 87 14.80 11.34 -16.45
N GLY A 88 14.28 10.80 -15.35
CA GLY A 88 13.67 11.59 -14.27
C GLY A 88 12.40 12.29 -14.71
N GLU A 89 11.62 11.66 -15.60
CA GLU A 89 10.32 12.20 -16.02
C GLU A 89 9.33 12.18 -14.85
N SER A 90 8.50 13.21 -14.77
CA SER A 90 7.50 13.37 -13.70
C SER A 90 6.17 12.67 -13.99
N ARG A 91 6.03 12.07 -15.18
CA ARG A 91 4.81 11.41 -15.64
C ARG A 91 5.10 10.01 -16.17
N LEU A 92 4.19 9.09 -15.89
CA LEU A 92 4.25 7.70 -16.31
C LEU A 92 3.17 7.44 -17.35
N ALA A 93 3.58 7.07 -18.56
CA ALA A 93 2.65 6.70 -19.63
C ALA A 93 2.11 5.27 -19.43
N VAL A 94 0.85 5.03 -19.80
CA VAL A 94 0.27 3.67 -19.84
C VAL A 94 1.10 2.74 -20.72
N ALA A 95 1.67 3.28 -21.81
CA ALA A 95 2.52 2.52 -22.73
C ALA A 95 3.81 1.99 -22.08
N SER A 96 4.26 2.54 -20.94
CA SER A 96 5.44 2.07 -20.21
C SER A 96 5.14 0.86 -19.31
N LEU A 97 3.87 0.59 -19.03
CA LEU A 97 3.43 -0.53 -18.19
C LEU A 97 3.58 -1.86 -18.93
N SER A 98 4.00 -2.88 -18.20
CA SER A 98 4.18 -4.24 -18.72
C SER A 98 2.84 -4.93 -18.95
N ASP A 99 2.86 -6.00 -19.74
CA ASP A 99 1.65 -6.77 -20.07
C ASP A 99 1.41 -7.94 -19.08
N THR A 100 2.07 -7.92 -17.91
CA THR A 100 1.83 -8.85 -16.78
C THR A 100 0.47 -8.57 -16.13
N GLU A 101 0.03 -9.44 -15.23
CA GLU A 101 -1.21 -9.21 -14.47
C GLU A 101 -1.11 -7.91 -13.67
N GLU A 102 0.01 -7.70 -12.99
CA GLU A 102 0.27 -6.49 -12.20
C GLU A 102 0.39 -5.23 -13.07
N GLY A 103 1.03 -5.33 -14.23
CA GLY A 103 1.14 -4.23 -15.18
C GLY A 103 -0.21 -3.82 -15.77
N ARG A 104 -1.07 -4.79 -16.11
CA ARG A 104 -2.45 -4.52 -16.58
C ARG A 104 -3.32 -3.93 -15.48
N ALA A 105 -3.25 -4.45 -14.26
CA ALA A 105 -3.98 -3.91 -13.12
C ALA A 105 -3.61 -2.44 -12.87
N LEU A 106 -2.32 -2.09 -12.97
CA LEU A 106 -1.87 -0.70 -12.88
C LEU A 106 -2.37 0.15 -14.05
N ALA A 107 -2.43 -0.38 -15.27
CA ALA A 107 -2.94 0.34 -16.42
C ALA A 107 -4.43 0.68 -16.24
N GLU A 108 -5.21 -0.28 -15.74
CA GLU A 108 -6.62 -0.08 -15.41
C GLU A 108 -6.82 0.95 -14.30
N GLU A 109 -6.03 0.90 -13.22
CA GLU A 109 -6.15 1.88 -12.13
C GLU A 109 -5.70 3.28 -12.55
N LEU A 110 -4.67 3.38 -13.39
CA LEU A 110 -4.26 4.64 -13.99
C LEU A 110 -5.41 5.24 -14.81
N GLN A 111 -6.02 4.46 -15.71
CA GLN A 111 -7.16 4.88 -16.52
C GLN A 111 -8.35 5.31 -15.65
N ARG A 112 -8.66 4.53 -14.61
CA ARG A 112 -9.73 4.84 -13.65
C ARG A 112 -9.46 6.16 -12.94
N THR A 113 -8.23 6.37 -12.48
CA THR A 113 -7.82 7.60 -11.80
C THR A 113 -7.99 8.81 -12.71
N LEU A 114 -7.53 8.74 -13.97
CA LEU A 114 -7.70 9.82 -14.93
C LEU A 114 -9.18 10.09 -15.24
N ALA A 115 -10.00 9.04 -15.35
CA ALA A 115 -11.43 9.20 -15.58
C ALA A 115 -12.14 9.92 -14.42
N LEU A 116 -11.77 9.59 -13.18
CA LEU A 116 -12.31 10.25 -11.98
C LEU A 116 -11.85 11.70 -11.85
N ALA A 117 -10.62 12.01 -12.29
CA ALA A 117 -10.11 13.37 -12.38
C ALA A 117 -10.72 14.17 -13.56
N GLY A 118 -11.62 13.58 -14.35
CA GLY A 118 -12.22 14.24 -15.52
C GLY A 118 -11.27 14.38 -16.71
N GLN A 119 -10.15 13.66 -16.71
CA GLN A 119 -9.09 13.71 -17.71
C GLN A 119 -9.05 12.43 -18.58
N ALA A 120 -10.20 11.79 -18.77
CA ALA A 120 -10.30 10.56 -19.55
C ALA A 120 -9.76 10.75 -20.98
N ALA A 121 -8.82 9.90 -21.38
CA ALA A 121 -8.23 9.87 -22.70
C ALA A 121 -8.03 8.41 -23.15
N PRO A 122 -7.87 8.15 -24.46
CA PRO A 122 -7.47 6.83 -24.94
C PRO A 122 -6.17 6.39 -24.27
N ALA A 123 -6.06 5.09 -23.97
CA ALA A 123 -4.93 4.51 -23.24
C ALA A 123 -3.57 4.84 -23.91
N GLU A 124 -3.54 4.92 -25.24
CA GLU A 124 -2.32 5.20 -26.01
C GLU A 124 -1.75 6.60 -25.80
N ARG A 125 -2.56 7.53 -25.31
CA ARG A 125 -2.16 8.93 -25.03
C ARG A 125 -2.22 9.29 -23.55
N SER A 126 -2.50 8.31 -22.71
CA SER A 126 -2.71 8.55 -21.28
C SER A 126 -1.39 8.43 -20.52
N ASP A 127 -1.13 9.42 -19.69
CA ASP A 127 -0.06 9.42 -18.71
C ASP A 127 -0.59 9.94 -17.37
N ILE A 128 0.12 9.63 -16.29
CA ILE A 128 -0.26 10.05 -14.95
C ILE A 128 0.95 10.59 -14.20
N GLY A 129 0.76 11.64 -13.42
CA GLY A 129 1.76 12.21 -12.53
C GLY A 129 1.39 12.05 -11.06
N LEU A 130 2.20 12.63 -10.18
CA LEU A 130 1.95 12.61 -8.74
C LEU A 130 0.72 13.43 -8.33
N ASP A 131 0.34 14.43 -9.11
CA ASP A 131 -0.78 15.32 -8.77
C ASP A 131 -2.11 14.56 -8.87
N GLU A 132 -2.33 13.82 -9.95
CA GLU A 132 -3.52 12.99 -10.12
C GLU A 132 -3.60 11.88 -9.07
N ILE A 133 -2.46 11.29 -8.69
CA ILE A 133 -2.39 10.28 -7.63
C ILE A 133 -2.72 10.89 -6.26
N ARG A 134 -2.23 12.09 -5.95
CA ARG A 134 -2.53 12.79 -4.68
C ARG A 134 -4.01 13.15 -4.59
N GLU A 135 -4.59 13.64 -5.68
CA GLU A 135 -6.03 13.93 -5.76
C GLU A 135 -6.83 12.64 -5.53
N ARG A 136 -6.49 11.55 -6.23
CA ARG A 136 -7.13 10.23 -6.03
C ARG A 136 -7.04 9.75 -4.59
N GLN A 137 -5.87 9.86 -3.96
CA GLN A 137 -5.68 9.50 -2.55
C GLN A 137 -6.58 10.31 -1.62
N SER A 138 -6.74 11.62 -1.87
CA SER A 138 -7.60 12.47 -1.05
C SER A 138 -9.09 12.08 -1.17
N HIS A 139 -9.53 11.66 -2.35
CA HIS A 139 -10.89 11.18 -2.57
C HIS A 139 -11.14 9.81 -1.97
N LEU A 140 -10.17 8.89 -2.06
CA LEU A 140 -10.27 7.55 -1.47
C LEU A 140 -10.56 7.61 0.03
N VAL A 141 -9.94 8.54 0.75
CA VAL A 141 -10.18 8.72 2.19
C VAL A 141 -11.65 9.06 2.50
N ALA A 142 -12.31 9.80 1.61
CA ALA A 142 -13.70 10.21 1.75
C ALA A 142 -14.71 9.21 1.15
N GLU A 143 -14.25 8.15 0.49
CA GLU A 143 -15.13 7.11 -0.05
C GLU A 143 -15.68 6.23 1.10
N ARG A 144 -16.95 5.84 0.99
CA ARG A 144 -17.62 4.97 1.96
C ARG A 144 -16.89 3.65 2.23
N HIS A 145 -16.20 3.12 1.22
CA HIS A 145 -15.44 1.87 1.29
C HIS A 145 -13.98 2.13 0.95
N ASN A 146 -13.32 2.96 1.78
CA ASN A 146 -11.93 3.37 1.60
C ASN A 146 -10.90 2.25 1.90
N GLY A 147 -11.34 1.14 2.50
CA GLY A 147 -10.52 -0.04 2.75
C GLY A 147 -9.56 0.08 3.94
N ASP A 148 -9.79 1.00 4.87
CA ASP A 148 -8.96 1.17 6.08
C ASP A 148 -9.26 0.16 7.20
N GLY A 149 -10.23 -0.73 6.99
CA GLY A 149 -10.67 -1.75 7.96
C GLY A 149 -11.62 -1.21 9.03
N ILE A 150 -12.07 0.04 8.90
CA ILE A 150 -13.03 0.68 9.79
C ILE A 150 -14.29 0.98 9.00
N VAL A 151 -15.44 0.52 9.50
CA VAL A 151 -16.73 0.81 8.87
C VAL A 151 -17.43 1.87 9.71
N SER A 152 -17.56 3.08 9.15
CA SER A 152 -18.35 4.15 9.76
C SER A 152 -19.80 3.70 9.98
N VAL A 153 -20.40 4.07 11.11
CA VAL A 153 -21.80 3.72 11.39
C VAL A 153 -22.74 4.30 10.32
N ALA A 154 -22.40 5.45 9.74
CA ALA A 154 -23.18 6.06 8.66
C ALA A 154 -23.13 5.26 7.34
N ALA A 155 -22.17 4.35 7.18
CA ALA A 155 -22.01 3.53 5.99
C ALA A 155 -22.99 2.35 5.92
N PHE A 156 -23.75 2.03 6.97
CA PHE A 156 -24.72 0.93 6.93
C PHE A 156 -26.07 1.39 6.34
N GLU A 157 -26.44 0.81 5.18
CA GLU A 157 -27.73 1.12 4.53
C GLU A 157 -28.91 0.54 5.30
N ASP A 158 -28.80 -0.72 5.75
CA ASP A 158 -29.83 -1.37 6.54
C ASP A 158 -29.94 -0.75 7.93
N ALA A 159 -31.19 -0.51 8.37
CA ALA A 159 -31.44 0.14 9.65
C ALA A 159 -31.09 -0.76 10.84
N GLY A 160 -31.22 -2.08 10.70
CA GLY A 160 -30.85 -3.06 11.70
C GLY A 160 -29.33 -3.14 11.87
N ASP A 161 -28.60 -3.27 10.76
CA ASP A 161 -27.13 -3.29 10.79
C ASP A 161 -26.55 -2.00 11.35
N ARG A 162 -27.15 -0.85 11.00
CA ARG A 162 -26.76 0.45 11.55
C ARG A 162 -26.97 0.54 13.05
N ALA A 163 -28.13 0.07 13.54
CA ALA A 163 -28.43 0.06 14.97
C ALA A 163 -27.48 -0.88 15.73
N LEU A 164 -27.14 -2.03 15.15
CA LEU A 164 -26.16 -2.95 15.70
C LEU A 164 -24.76 -2.32 15.74
N ALA A 165 -24.33 -1.69 14.66
CA ALA A 165 -23.04 -1.01 14.59
C ALA A 165 -22.93 0.12 15.63
N GLN A 166 -24.00 0.90 15.81
CA GLN A 166 -24.07 1.91 16.87
C GLN A 166 -23.97 1.28 18.25
N ALA A 167 -24.67 0.17 18.51
CA ALA A 167 -24.58 -0.53 19.79
C ALA A 167 -23.17 -1.05 20.09
N ILE A 168 -22.48 -1.59 19.09
CA ILE A 168 -21.08 -2.01 19.21
C ILE A 168 -20.19 -0.81 19.58
N ALA A 169 -20.35 0.31 18.86
CA ALA A 169 -19.60 1.54 19.10
C ALA A 169 -19.87 2.13 20.50
N ASP A 170 -21.11 2.07 20.98
CA ASP A 170 -21.48 2.59 22.31
C ASP A 170 -20.90 1.73 23.45
N VAL A 171 -20.82 0.41 23.26
CA VAL A 171 -20.35 -0.53 24.29
C VAL A 171 -18.83 -0.65 24.32
N LEU A 172 -18.18 -0.73 23.15
CA LEU A 172 -16.74 -0.99 23.03
C LEU A 172 -15.92 0.24 22.60
N GLY A 173 -16.59 1.36 22.34
CA GLY A 173 -16.00 2.59 21.81
C GLY A 173 -15.82 2.55 20.29
N ALA A 174 -15.90 3.70 19.65
CA ALA A 174 -15.63 3.87 18.22
C ALA A 174 -14.14 4.14 17.95
N VAL A 175 -13.70 3.82 16.73
CA VAL A 175 -12.39 4.25 16.17
C VAL A 175 -12.65 5.20 15.02
N ALA A 176 -11.83 6.24 14.90
CA ALA A 176 -11.88 7.12 13.75
C ALA A 176 -11.37 6.40 12.50
N ASP A 177 -12.16 6.43 11.43
CA ASP A 177 -11.73 6.02 10.09
C ASP A 177 -10.66 6.98 9.54
N ALA A 178 -10.11 6.69 8.35
CA ALA A 178 -9.12 7.53 7.71
C ALA A 178 -9.63 8.96 7.42
N GLY A 179 -10.94 9.14 7.31
CA GLY A 179 -11.61 10.44 7.15
C GLY A 179 -11.93 11.16 8.47
N GLY A 180 -11.77 10.49 9.60
CA GLY A 180 -12.06 11.00 10.94
C GLY A 180 -13.47 10.66 11.46
N GLU A 181 -14.29 9.95 10.70
CA GLU A 181 -15.64 9.56 11.12
C GLU A 181 -15.59 8.36 12.09
N PRO A 182 -16.42 8.34 13.14
CA PRO A 182 -16.44 7.24 14.08
C PRO A 182 -17.03 5.97 13.46
N GLY A 183 -16.30 4.87 13.58
CA GLY A 183 -16.70 3.56 13.08
C GLY A 183 -16.27 2.41 14.01
N ILE A 184 -16.48 1.20 13.51
CA ILE A 184 -16.14 -0.05 14.18
C ILE A 184 -15.19 -0.89 13.30
N ASP A 185 -14.24 -1.56 13.93
CA ASP A 185 -13.29 -2.46 13.28
C ASP A 185 -13.67 -3.93 13.52
N GLU A 186 -13.02 -4.84 12.79
CA GLU A 186 -13.22 -6.29 12.92
C GLU A 186 -13.01 -6.76 14.37
N THR A 187 -12.00 -6.21 15.05
CA THR A 187 -11.69 -6.55 16.45
C THR A 187 -12.87 -6.28 17.38
N ARG A 188 -13.52 -5.11 17.26
CA ARG A 188 -14.69 -4.76 18.07
C ARG A 188 -15.91 -5.58 17.72
N ILE A 189 -16.15 -5.82 16.44
CA ILE A 189 -17.25 -6.67 15.99
C ILE A 189 -17.13 -8.05 16.63
N GLN A 190 -15.94 -8.67 16.53
CA GLN A 190 -15.69 -9.98 17.11
C GLN A 190 -15.85 -9.96 18.63
N ALA A 191 -15.23 -9.00 19.31
CA ALA A 191 -15.30 -8.88 20.77
C ALA A 191 -16.74 -8.69 21.28
N PHE A 192 -17.57 -7.94 20.55
CA PHE A 192 -18.98 -7.74 20.93
C PHE A 192 -19.76 -9.05 20.88
N PHE A 193 -19.63 -9.81 19.79
CA PHE A 193 -20.35 -11.08 19.65
C PHE A 193 -19.87 -12.14 20.64
N ASP A 194 -18.57 -12.20 20.93
CA ASP A 194 -18.02 -13.11 21.94
C ASP A 194 -18.56 -12.78 23.34
N GLN A 195 -18.59 -11.49 23.70
CA GLN A 195 -19.14 -11.05 24.99
C GLN A 195 -20.66 -11.26 25.07
N ALA A 196 -21.39 -10.98 24.00
CA ALA A 196 -22.83 -11.21 23.94
C ALA A 196 -23.16 -12.70 24.10
N ALA A 197 -22.41 -13.59 23.45
CA ALA A 197 -22.56 -15.04 23.59
C ALA A 197 -22.27 -15.49 25.03
N ALA A 198 -21.22 -14.97 25.67
CA ALA A 198 -20.89 -15.29 27.06
C ALA A 198 -21.99 -14.87 28.04
N VAL A 199 -22.56 -13.67 27.86
CA VAL A 199 -23.68 -13.17 28.68
C VAL A 199 -24.93 -14.03 28.47
N LEU A 200 -25.24 -14.39 27.22
CA LEU A 200 -26.40 -15.22 26.90
C LEU A 200 -26.27 -16.64 27.49
N ALA A 201 -25.07 -17.21 27.44
CA ALA A 201 -24.76 -18.50 28.05
C ALA A 201 -24.94 -18.45 29.58
N TRP A 202 -24.39 -17.42 30.23
CA TRP A 202 -24.52 -17.22 31.67
C TRP A 202 -26.00 -17.07 32.10
N HIS A 203 -26.80 -16.31 31.35
CA HIS A 203 -28.23 -16.20 31.61
C HIS A 203 -28.96 -17.54 31.48
N THR A 204 -28.65 -18.30 30.43
CA THR A 204 -29.26 -19.61 30.18
C THR A 204 -28.94 -20.60 31.31
N GLU A 205 -27.70 -20.61 31.80
CA GLU A 205 -27.29 -21.42 32.95
C GLU A 205 -28.06 -21.03 34.22
N GLY A 206 -28.21 -19.73 34.48
CA GLY A 206 -28.96 -19.22 35.62
C GLY A 206 -30.45 -19.60 35.59
N GLU A 207 -31.08 -19.55 34.42
CA GLU A 207 -32.48 -19.97 34.24
C GLU A 207 -32.66 -21.47 34.48
N ALA A 208 -31.72 -22.30 34.00
CA ALA A 208 -31.74 -23.74 34.22
C ALA A 208 -31.59 -24.10 35.72
N ASP A 209 -30.68 -23.45 36.45
CA ASP A 209 -30.52 -23.68 37.90
C ASP A 209 -31.77 -23.23 38.69
N CYS A 210 -32.38 -22.10 38.31
CA CYS A 210 -33.63 -21.63 38.93
C CYS A 210 -34.82 -22.56 38.66
N ALA A 211 -34.94 -23.09 37.46
CA ALA A 211 -36.00 -24.04 37.10
C ALA A 211 -35.84 -25.38 37.84
N GLY A 212 -34.61 -25.87 37.98
CA GLY A 212 -34.30 -27.11 38.71
C GLY A 212 -34.59 -27.06 40.21
N ARG A 213 -34.56 -25.85 40.82
CA ARG A 213 -34.85 -25.66 42.25
C ARG A 213 -36.34 -25.45 42.58
N ARG A 214 -37.19 -25.27 41.57
CA ARG A 214 -38.65 -25.10 41.72
C ARG A 214 -39.44 -26.40 41.49
N ALA A 215 -38.78 -27.48 41.04
CA ALA A 215 -39.33 -28.83 40.93
C ALA A 215 -39.11 -29.62 42.23
#